data_AF-A0A417YL13-F1
#
_entry.id   AF-A0A417YL13-F1
#
_cell.length_a   1.000
_cell.length_b   1.000
_cell.length_c   1.000
_cell.angle_alpha   90.00
_cell.angle_beta   90.00
_cell.angle_gamma   90.00
#
_symmetry.space_group_name_H-M   'P 1'
#
loop_
_entity.id
_entity.type
_entity.pdbx_description
1 polymer ?
#
loop_
_entity_poly.entity_id
_entity_poly.type
_entity_poly.pdbx_seq_one_letter_code
_entity_poly.pdbx_strand_id
1 'polypeptide(L)'
;MVPTFWKGGDGLYPRDYPIHFTPIKSYQPFHSVFDPCPPIGSKFYRTPPHIYMTFQPPNLEQFPPYEALMKGTLWKPLYDFYENPYKERKA
;
A
#
# COMPACT_ATOMS: atom_id res chain seq x y z
N MET A 1 -42.46 -2.50 25.72
CA MET A 1 -42.44 -3.28 24.46
C MET A 1 -41.67 -2.45 23.44
N VAL A 2 -40.35 -2.68 23.36
CA VAL A 2 -39.45 -1.95 22.45
C VAL A 2 -39.06 -2.95 21.35
N PRO A 3 -39.11 -2.59 20.07
CA PRO A 3 -38.82 -3.56 19.01
C PRO A 3 -37.38 -4.07 19.17
N THR A 4 -37.21 -5.38 19.20
CA THR A 4 -35.95 -6.13 19.25
C THR A 4 -35.19 -6.07 17.91
N PHE A 5 -35.22 -4.91 17.23
CA PHE A 5 -34.66 -4.73 15.89
C PHE A 5 -33.16 -4.38 15.90
N TRP A 6 -32.54 -4.20 17.08
CA TRP A 6 -31.12 -3.94 17.24
C TRP A 6 -30.39 -5.07 17.98
N LYS A 7 -30.62 -6.31 17.55
CA LYS A 7 -29.72 -7.42 17.85
C LYS A 7 -29.50 -8.26 16.60
N GLY A 8 -28.28 -8.22 16.09
CA GLY A 8 -27.77 -9.24 15.18
C GLY A 8 -27.21 -8.64 13.91
N GLY A 9 -25.90 -8.78 13.74
CA GLY A 9 -25.21 -8.37 12.54
C GLY A 9 -25.66 -9.19 11.34
N ASP A 10 -26.07 -8.46 10.32
CA ASP A 10 -26.19 -8.87 8.93
C ASP A 10 -24.77 -8.97 8.36
N GLY A 11 -24.16 -10.12 8.63
CA GLY A 11 -22.81 -10.50 8.21
C GLY A 11 -22.68 -10.67 6.70
N LEU A 12 -22.67 -9.58 5.94
CA LEU A 12 -22.30 -9.58 4.53
C LEU A 12 -20.81 -9.32 4.26
N TYR A 13 -20.01 -9.09 5.30
CA TYR A 13 -18.55 -9.07 5.20
C TYR A 13 -17.93 -9.80 6.40
N PRO A 14 -17.22 -10.93 6.19
CA PRO A 14 -16.39 -11.55 7.21
C PRO A 14 -15.51 -10.49 7.88
N ARG A 15 -15.60 -10.35 9.20
CA ARG A 15 -14.81 -9.39 10.00
C ARG A 15 -13.34 -9.82 10.16
N ASP A 16 -12.96 -10.91 9.51
CA ASP A 16 -11.67 -11.60 9.63
C ASP A 16 -10.86 -11.57 8.33
N TYR A 17 -11.06 -10.58 7.46
CA TYR A 17 -10.06 -10.31 6.44
C TYR A 17 -8.88 -9.60 7.10
N PRO A 18 -7.69 -10.24 7.25
CA PRO A 18 -6.48 -9.46 7.41
C PRO A 18 -6.44 -8.48 6.24
N ILE A 19 -6.50 -7.18 6.55
CA ILE A 19 -6.12 -6.14 5.58
C ILE A 19 -4.65 -6.42 5.30
N HIS A 20 -4.38 -7.28 4.31
CA HIS A 20 -3.04 -7.55 3.86
C HIS A 20 -2.57 -6.28 3.16
N PHE A 21 -1.89 -5.42 3.93
CA PHE A 21 -1.24 -4.26 3.38
C PHE A 21 -0.13 -4.73 2.43
N THR A 22 -0.34 -4.52 1.13
CA THR A 22 0.72 -4.69 0.13
C THR A 22 1.28 -3.32 -0.25
N PRO A 23 2.58 -3.07 -0.06
CA PRO A 23 3.21 -1.82 -0.47
C PRO A 23 3.26 -1.70 -2.00
N ILE A 24 3.34 -2.82 -2.72
CA ILE A 24 3.34 -2.86 -4.18
C ILE A 24 1.93 -3.16 -4.67
N LYS A 25 1.48 -2.37 -5.65
CA LYS A 25 0.21 -2.54 -6.37
C LYS A 25 0.47 -2.55 -7.87
N SER A 26 -0.43 -3.14 -8.63
CA SER A 26 -0.39 -3.14 -10.08
C SER A 26 -1.71 -2.69 -10.68
N TYR A 27 -1.63 -2.11 -11.87
CA TYR A 27 -2.79 -1.80 -12.70
C TYR A 27 -2.44 -2.04 -14.17
N GLN A 28 -3.46 -2.29 -14.98
CA GLN A 28 -3.31 -2.38 -16.42
C GLN A 28 -3.81 -1.07 -17.02
N PRO A 29 -2.93 -0.25 -17.62
CA PRO A 29 -3.37 0.93 -18.36
C PRO A 29 -4.32 0.52 -19.48
N PHE A 30 -5.35 1.33 -19.72
CA PHE A 30 -6.16 1.19 -20.91
C PHE A 30 -5.28 1.44 -22.14
N HIS A 31 -5.42 0.60 -23.16
CA HIS A 31 -4.73 0.75 -24.45
C HIS A 31 -5.78 1.01 -25.52
N SER A 32 -5.69 2.16 -26.17
CA SER A 32 -6.62 2.56 -27.22
C SER A 32 -6.25 1.90 -28.56
N VAL A 33 -7.25 1.70 -29.42
CA VAL A 33 -7.03 1.21 -30.80
C VAL A 33 -6.15 2.18 -31.62
N PHE A 34 -6.11 3.46 -31.23
CA PHE A 34 -5.33 4.49 -31.91
C PHE A 34 -4.00 4.82 -31.20
N ASP A 35 -3.61 4.10 -30.15
CA ASP A 35 -2.34 4.36 -29.47
C ASP A 35 -1.15 3.94 -30.36
N PRO A 36 -0.19 4.84 -30.64
CA PRO A 36 0.93 4.56 -31.53
C PRO A 36 1.97 3.61 -30.93
N CYS A 37 1.86 3.28 -29.64
CA CYS A 37 2.81 2.46 -28.90
C CYS A 37 2.22 1.07 -28.58
N PRO A 38 3.02 -0.01 -28.58
CA PRO A 38 2.57 -1.32 -28.11
C PRO A 38 2.04 -1.28 -26.67
N PRO A 39 1.08 -2.16 -26.30
CA PRO A 39 0.54 -2.22 -24.95
C PRO A 39 1.63 -2.48 -23.91
N ILE A 40 1.69 -1.63 -22.88
CA ILE A 40 2.79 -1.66 -21.88
C ILE A 40 2.56 -2.69 -20.75
N GLY A 41 1.51 -3.52 -20.85
CA GLY A 41 1.18 -4.56 -19.87
C GLY A 41 0.86 -4.00 -18.47
N SER A 42 1.11 -4.78 -17.43
CA SER A 42 0.89 -4.33 -16.04
C SER A 42 1.93 -3.31 -15.60
N LYS A 43 1.47 -2.16 -15.14
CA LYS A 43 2.27 -1.15 -14.46
C LYS A 43 2.23 -1.37 -12.96
N PHE A 44 3.38 -1.26 -12.32
CA PHE A 44 3.53 -1.36 -10.88
C PHE A 44 3.76 0.01 -10.26
N TYR A 45 3.14 0.25 -9.11
CA TYR A 45 3.38 1.43 -8.30
C TYR A 45 3.46 1.03 -6.83
N ARG A 46 4.25 1.78 -6.07
CA ARG A 46 4.36 1.62 -4.62
C ARG A 46 3.45 2.59 -3.91
N THR A 47 2.86 2.13 -2.83
CA THR A 47 2.05 2.92 -1.94
C THR A 47 2.80 3.07 -0.62
N PRO A 48 3.34 4.26 -0.33
CA PRO A 48 4.20 4.46 0.85
C PRO A 48 3.44 4.20 2.17
N PRO A 49 4.12 3.71 3.22
CA PRO A 49 3.48 3.37 4.50
C PRO A 49 2.69 4.51 5.14
N HIS A 50 3.13 5.76 4.92
CA HIS A 50 2.54 6.94 5.54
C HIS A 50 1.05 7.16 5.20
N ILE A 51 0.56 6.69 4.04
CA ILE A 51 -0.86 6.92 3.67
C ILE A 51 -1.80 5.90 4.32
N TYR A 52 -1.24 4.83 4.89
CA TYR A 52 -1.98 3.85 5.68
C TYR A 52 -1.94 4.15 7.17
N MET A 53 -1.20 5.18 7.55
CA MET A 53 -1.12 5.68 8.91
C MET A 53 -2.06 6.89 9.04
N THR A 54 -3.02 6.81 9.95
CA THR A 54 -3.98 7.90 10.19
C THR A 54 -3.31 9.11 10.84
N PHE A 55 -2.48 8.90 11.85
CA PHE A 55 -1.67 9.92 12.49
C PHE A 55 -0.31 9.35 12.88
N GLN A 56 0.71 10.21 12.93
CA GLN A 56 2.03 9.82 13.41
C GLN A 56 2.04 9.80 14.95
N PRO A 57 2.17 8.63 15.61
CA PRO A 57 2.17 8.58 17.05
C PRO A 57 3.42 9.25 17.65
N PRO A 58 3.30 9.83 18.86
CA PRO A 58 4.43 10.45 19.53
C PRO A 58 5.51 9.40 19.84
N ASN A 59 6.77 9.84 19.89
CA ASN A 59 7.92 8.99 20.22
C ASN A 59 8.10 7.77 19.31
N LEU A 60 7.72 7.90 18.03
CA LEU A 60 7.99 6.88 17.03
C LEU A 60 9.49 6.58 16.96
N GLU A 61 9.86 5.32 16.75
CA GLU A 61 11.26 4.95 16.62
C GLU A 61 11.95 5.69 15.46
N GLN A 62 13.09 6.30 15.77
CA GLN A 62 13.90 7.05 14.82
C GLN A 62 15.20 6.33 14.53
N PHE A 63 15.72 6.55 13.32
CA PHE A 63 17.09 6.20 12.98
C PHE A 63 18.08 7.22 13.59
N PRO A 64 19.34 6.82 13.86
CA PRO A 64 20.41 7.77 14.09
C PRO A 64 20.55 8.76 12.92
N PRO A 65 20.99 10.01 13.14
CA PRO A 65 21.00 11.04 12.09
C PRO A 65 21.74 10.64 10.81
N TYR A 66 22.88 9.94 10.94
CA TYR A 66 23.66 9.46 9.81
C TYR A 66 22.88 8.46 8.94
N GLU A 67 22.22 7.48 9.58
CA GLU A 67 21.43 6.47 8.88
C GLU A 67 20.17 7.08 8.27
N ALA A 68 19.51 8.01 8.98
CA ALA A 68 18.32 8.71 8.49
C ALA A 68 18.59 9.42 7.15
N LEU A 69 19.75 10.07 7.01
CA LEU A 69 20.17 10.73 5.77
C LEU A 69 20.37 9.74 4.62
N MET A 70 20.95 8.57 4.91
CA MET A 70 21.13 7.52 3.89
C MET A 70 19.80 6.89 3.47
N LYS A 71 18.86 6.75 4.42
CA LYS A 71 17.54 6.14 4.21
C LYS A 71 16.53 7.11 3.58
N GLY A 72 16.76 8.42 3.69
CA GLY A 72 15.83 9.45 3.25
C GLY A 72 14.60 9.62 4.16
N THR A 73 14.64 9.06 5.38
CA THR A 73 13.57 9.18 6.38
C THR A 73 14.16 9.11 7.78
N LEU A 74 13.63 9.91 8.69
CA LEU A 74 13.99 9.87 10.11
C LEU A 74 13.36 8.67 10.84
N TRP A 75 12.21 8.20 10.35
CA TRP A 75 11.34 7.27 11.07
C TRP A 75 11.41 5.86 10.50
N LYS A 76 11.70 4.88 11.35
CA LYS A 76 11.84 3.47 10.93
C LYS A 76 10.57 2.90 10.30
N PRO A 77 9.37 3.11 10.87
CA PRO A 77 8.13 2.57 10.27
C PRO A 77 7.78 3.19 8.90
N LEU A 78 8.39 4.32 8.55
CA LEU A 78 8.15 5.01 7.28
C LEU A 78 9.21 4.69 6.22
N TYR A 79 10.19 3.85 6.55
CA TYR A 79 11.18 3.40 5.58
C TYR A 79 10.58 2.35 4.65
N ASP A 80 10.59 2.63 3.34
CA ASP A 80 10.21 1.68 2.28
C ASP A 80 11.43 1.38 1.40
N PHE A 81 11.85 0.12 1.39
CA PHE A 81 12.95 -0.32 0.55
C PHE A 81 12.49 -0.46 -0.90
N TYR A 82 13.14 0.27 -1.82
CA TYR A 82 12.79 0.21 -3.24
C TYR A 82 13.37 -1.04 -3.90
N GLU A 83 12.53 -2.05 -4.04
CA GLU A 83 12.76 -3.19 -4.91
C GLU A 83 12.16 -2.92 -6.30
N ASN A 84 12.97 -3.07 -7.36
CA ASN A 84 12.51 -2.81 -8.73
C ASN A 84 11.67 -4.00 -9.23
N PRO A 85 10.34 -3.82 -9.40
CA PRO A 85 9.43 -4.92 -9.77
C PRO A 85 9.62 -5.40 -11.21
N TYR A 86 10.44 -4.71 -12.01
CA TYR A 86 10.72 -5.07 -13.40
C TYR A 86 12.02 -5.87 -13.56
N LYS A 87 12.81 -6.08 -12.49
CA LYS A 87 14.09 -6.81 -12.59
C LYS A 87 13.92 -8.31 -12.85
N GLU A 88 12.93 -8.95 -12.22
CA GLU A 88 12.73 -10.41 -12.31
C GLU A 88 12.15 -10.88 -13.65
N ARG A 89 11.71 -9.95 -14.51
CA ARG A 89 10.99 -10.27 -15.75
C ARG A 89 11.82 -10.11 -17.03
N LYS A 90 13.14 -9.92 -16.91
CA LYS A 90 14.06 -10.13 -18.03
C LYS A 90 14.37 -11.63 -18.14
N ALA A 91 13.45 -12.37 -18.75
CA ALA A 91 13.69 -13.72 -19.27
C ALA A 91 13.49 -13.70 -20.79
#